data_AF-A0A8C4QRU2-F1
#
_entry.id   AF-A0A8C4QRU2-F1
#
_cell.length_a   1.000
_cell.length_b   1.000
_cell.length_c   1.000
_cell.angle_alpha   90.00
_cell.angle_beta   90.00
_cell.angle_gamma   90.00
#
_symmetry.space_group_name_H-M   'P 1'
#
loop_
_entity.id
_entity.type
_entity.pdbx_description
1 polymer ?
#
loop_
_entity_poly.entity_id
_entity_poly.type
_entity_poly.pdbx_seq_one_letter_code
_entity_poly.pdbx_strand_id
1 'polypeptide(L)'
;MVSSLEISLCLLVLLADIHSCLKPSEKDAMINTHEATLFVGKTRQRRDEIRFTMIYNEFKASHFKVQKTKRAFSAIPLDQAHEQNNARVKGDRGAVGLTDNPSALRLWMVAGPEVARVIMEFEEANMHPNANEETRHHEETPCAQEAFAEDVQSLVAVIEELGNPFEEDSPDLLVRDTKKIADLAVIETVRTAKQIGQEQFQAYSTDCLIDRTKTI
;
A
#
# COMPACT_ATOMS: atom_id res chain seq x y z
N MET A 1 -15.52 36.07 -7.59
CA MET A 1 -16.83 35.94 -8.25
C MET A 1 -16.66 35.03 -9.44
N VAL A 2 -16.87 33.73 -9.27
CA VAL A 2 -16.94 32.80 -10.39
C VAL A 2 -18.26 33.08 -11.09
N SER A 3 -18.19 33.54 -12.34
CA SER A 3 -19.37 33.95 -13.10
C SER A 3 -20.33 32.77 -13.28
N SER A 4 -21.62 33.02 -13.07
CA SER A 4 -22.75 32.08 -13.23
C SER A 4 -22.72 31.24 -14.52
N LEU A 5 -22.00 31.70 -15.54
CA LEU A 5 -21.76 30.98 -16.81
C LEU A 5 -20.82 29.77 -16.71
N GLU A 6 -19.82 29.76 -15.82
CA GLU A 6 -18.88 28.62 -15.71
C GLU A 6 -19.50 27.43 -14.98
N ILE A 7 -20.37 27.70 -14.00
CA ILE A 7 -21.15 26.65 -13.32
C ILE A 7 -22.14 26.02 -14.31
N SER A 8 -22.73 26.81 -15.21
CA SER A 8 -23.66 26.32 -16.24
C SER A 8 -22.96 25.41 -17.26
N LEU A 9 -21.74 25.74 -17.68
CA LEU A 9 -20.98 24.94 -18.65
C LEU A 9 -20.50 23.61 -18.04
N CYS A 10 -20.05 23.61 -16.78
CA CYS A 10 -19.70 22.38 -16.07
C CYS A 10 -20.92 21.48 -15.83
N LEU A 11 -22.08 22.06 -15.51
CA LEU A 11 -23.31 21.29 -15.33
C LEU A 11 -23.78 20.68 -16.67
N LEU A 12 -23.67 21.42 -17.77
CA LEU A 12 -24.04 20.93 -19.11
C LEU A 12 -23.12 19.80 -19.60
N VAL A 13 -21.81 19.87 -19.33
CA VAL A 13 -20.87 18.79 -19.69
C VAL A 13 -21.14 17.53 -18.86
N LEU A 14 -21.37 17.68 -17.55
CA LEU A 14 -21.75 16.56 -16.68
C LEU A 14 -23.09 15.94 -17.08
N LEU A 15 -24.08 16.75 -17.45
CA LEU A 15 -25.39 16.28 -17.92
C LEU A 15 -25.30 15.58 -19.28
N ALA A 16 -24.43 16.04 -20.19
CA ALA A 16 -24.19 15.41 -21.50
C ALA A 16 -23.52 14.03 -21.36
N ASP A 17 -22.51 13.92 -20.49
CA ASP A 17 -21.85 12.63 -20.20
C ASP A 17 -22.82 11.63 -19.56
N ILE A 18 -23.66 12.10 -18.63
CA ILE A 18 -24.70 11.26 -17.99
C ILE A 18 -25.75 10.81 -19.02
N HIS A 19 -26.16 11.69 -19.94
CA HIS A 19 -27.16 11.37 -20.96
C HIS A 19 -26.67 10.36 -22.02
N SER A 20 -25.37 10.31 -22.28
CA SER A 20 -24.75 9.34 -23.22
C SER A 20 -24.74 7.90 -22.68
N CYS A 21 -24.77 7.74 -21.35
CA CYS A 21 -24.70 6.45 -20.67
C CYS A 21 -26.08 5.88 -20.28
N LEU A 22 -27.18 6.56 -20.62
CA LEU A 22 -28.54 6.26 -20.17
C LEU A 22 -29.36 5.47 -21.19
N LYS A 23 -30.07 4.43 -20.75
CA LYS A 23 -31.04 3.70 -21.60
C LYS A 23 -32.27 4.59 -21.86
N PRO A 24 -32.99 4.42 -22.99
CA PRO A 24 -34.14 5.27 -23.33
C PRO A 24 -35.21 5.35 -22.23
N SER A 25 -35.46 4.25 -21.51
CA SER A 25 -36.43 4.16 -20.41
C SER A 25 -36.03 4.92 -19.14
N GLU A 26 -34.76 5.31 -19.01
CA GLU A 26 -34.21 6.00 -17.84
C GLU A 26 -34.15 7.53 -18.06
N LYS A 27 -34.40 8.01 -19.28
CA LYS A 27 -34.43 9.43 -19.62
C LYS A 27 -35.68 10.15 -19.10
N ASP A 28 -36.78 9.42 -18.96
CA ASP A 28 -38.07 9.95 -18.50
C ASP A 28 -38.13 10.15 -16.97
N ALA A 29 -37.25 9.50 -16.21
CA ALA A 29 -37.20 9.57 -14.74
C ALA A 29 -36.49 10.83 -14.19
N MET A 30 -35.90 11.68 -15.04
CA MET A 30 -35.17 12.88 -14.62
C MET A 30 -36.06 14.07 -14.21
N ILE A 31 -37.39 13.93 -14.24
CA ILE A 31 -38.34 15.00 -13.91
C ILE A 31 -38.64 15.08 -12.39
N ASN A 32 -38.34 14.03 -11.62
CA ASN A 32 -38.63 13.98 -10.17
C ASN A 32 -37.36 14.02 -9.30
N THR A 33 -37.30 14.98 -8.36
CA THR A 33 -36.13 15.24 -7.49
C THR A 33 -35.74 14.05 -6.59
N HIS A 34 -36.70 13.21 -6.20
CA HIS A 34 -36.43 11.99 -5.44
C HIS A 34 -35.81 10.87 -6.29
N GLU A 35 -36.22 10.75 -7.56
CA GLU A 35 -35.67 9.77 -8.50
C GLU A 35 -34.26 10.16 -8.96
N ALA A 36 -33.98 11.45 -9.10
CA ALA A 36 -32.65 11.96 -9.42
C ALA A 36 -31.60 11.59 -8.36
N THR A 37 -31.95 11.65 -7.07
CA THR A 37 -31.02 11.28 -5.97
C THR A 37 -30.75 9.77 -5.94
N LEU A 38 -31.79 8.95 -6.14
CA LEU A 38 -31.67 7.50 -6.23
C LEU A 38 -30.86 7.07 -7.47
N PHE A 39 -31.00 7.82 -8.57
CA PHE A 39 -30.28 7.63 -9.82
C PHE A 39 -28.78 8.01 -9.69
N VAL A 40 -28.46 9.12 -9.02
CA VAL A 40 -27.06 9.50 -8.70
C VAL A 40 -26.40 8.44 -7.79
N GLY A 41 -27.13 7.89 -6.82
CA GLY A 41 -26.64 6.77 -6.00
C GLY A 41 -26.36 5.51 -6.81
N LYS A 42 -27.28 5.11 -7.69
CA LYS A 42 -27.14 3.93 -8.57
C LYS A 42 -26.04 4.08 -9.62
N THR A 43 -25.83 5.27 -10.17
CA THR A 43 -24.75 5.55 -11.13
C THR A 43 -23.38 5.56 -10.47
N ARG A 44 -23.28 6.05 -9.22
CA ARG A 44 -22.05 5.96 -8.41
C ARG A 44 -21.71 4.52 -8.07
N GLN A 45 -22.67 3.73 -7.60
CA GLN A 45 -22.47 2.32 -7.28
C GLN A 45 -22.04 1.49 -8.50
N ARG A 46 -22.69 1.67 -9.67
CA ARG A 46 -22.26 1.02 -10.91
C ARG A 46 -20.86 1.44 -11.35
N ARG A 47 -20.50 2.72 -11.18
CA ARG A 47 -19.15 3.22 -11.52
C ARG A 47 -18.08 2.58 -10.65
N ASP A 48 -18.35 2.41 -9.35
CA ASP A 48 -17.42 1.78 -8.42
C ASP A 48 -17.29 0.27 -8.66
N GLU A 49 -18.39 -0.42 -9.03
CA GLU A 49 -18.39 -1.84 -9.42
C GLU A 49 -17.62 -2.10 -10.73
N ILE A 50 -17.78 -1.22 -11.72
CA ILE A 50 -17.00 -1.24 -12.97
C ILE A 50 -15.51 -1.02 -12.67
N ARG A 51 -15.17 -0.03 -11.82
CA ARG A 51 -13.78 0.23 -11.41
C ARG A 51 -13.15 -0.97 -10.70
N PHE A 52 -13.87 -1.59 -9.77
CA PHE A 52 -13.37 -2.76 -9.05
C PHE A 52 -13.09 -3.94 -9.98
N THR A 53 -13.99 -4.18 -10.94
CA THR A 53 -13.83 -5.22 -11.96
C THR A 53 -12.63 -4.96 -12.87
N MET A 54 -12.41 -3.71 -13.29
CA MET A 54 -11.24 -3.34 -14.09
C MET A 54 -9.94 -3.52 -13.31
N ILE A 55 -9.85 -3.01 -12.08
CA ILE A 55 -8.67 -3.15 -11.22
C ILE A 55 -8.35 -4.63 -10.98
N TYR A 56 -9.36 -5.45 -10.73
CA TYR A 56 -9.20 -6.89 -10.55
C TYR A 56 -8.64 -7.59 -11.80
N ASN A 57 -9.11 -7.20 -12.99
CA ASN A 57 -8.59 -7.74 -14.24
C ASN A 57 -7.14 -7.31 -14.49
N GLU A 58 -6.78 -6.06 -14.22
CA GLU A 58 -5.39 -5.57 -14.30
C GLU A 58 -4.47 -6.30 -13.32
N PHE A 59 -4.97 -6.58 -12.10
CA PHE A 59 -4.23 -7.35 -11.10
C PHE A 59 -3.98 -8.79 -11.56
N LYS A 60 -5.00 -9.47 -12.10
CA LYS A 60 -4.82 -10.81 -12.69
C LYS A 60 -3.84 -10.81 -13.85
N ALA A 61 -3.93 -9.79 -14.71
CA ALA A 61 -3.05 -9.62 -15.85
C ALA A 61 -1.63 -9.21 -15.45
N SER A 62 -1.36 -9.00 -14.15
CA SER A 62 -0.04 -8.64 -13.64
C SER A 62 0.49 -7.30 -14.18
N HIS A 63 -0.39 -6.39 -14.62
CA HIS A 63 0.02 -5.11 -15.20
C HIS A 63 0.51 -4.07 -14.16
N PHE A 64 0.65 -4.47 -12.90
CA PHE A 64 1.22 -3.65 -11.82
C PHE A 64 2.71 -3.93 -11.57
N LYS A 65 3.30 -4.92 -12.28
CA LYS A 65 4.72 -5.28 -12.18
C LYS A 65 5.41 -5.17 -13.53
N VAL A 66 6.71 -4.89 -13.49
CA VAL A 66 7.60 -4.85 -14.66
C VAL A 66 8.84 -5.70 -14.40
N GLN A 67 9.37 -6.29 -15.45
CA GLN A 67 10.58 -7.10 -15.38
C GLN A 67 11.71 -6.36 -16.09
N LYS A 68 12.63 -5.77 -15.31
CA LYS A 68 13.76 -5.00 -15.84
C LYS A 68 14.92 -5.87 -16.32
N THR A 69 15.01 -7.11 -15.83
CA THR A 69 16.12 -8.01 -16.14
C THR A 69 15.59 -9.33 -16.70
N LYS A 70 16.40 -10.07 -17.44
CA LYS A 70 16.05 -11.42 -17.92
C LYS A 70 16.03 -12.48 -16.81
N ARG A 71 16.33 -12.11 -15.56
CA ARG A 71 16.42 -13.03 -14.43
C ARG A 71 15.04 -13.57 -14.04
N ALA A 72 15.01 -14.84 -13.61
CA ALA A 72 13.81 -15.42 -13.03
C ALA A 72 13.40 -14.65 -11.75
N PHE A 73 12.10 -14.60 -11.48
CA PHE A 73 11.52 -13.94 -10.29
C PHE A 73 11.97 -12.47 -10.06
N SER A 74 12.37 -11.76 -11.12
CA SER A 74 12.86 -10.37 -11.03
C SER A 74 11.83 -9.30 -11.34
N ALA A 75 10.55 -9.70 -11.44
CA ALA A 75 9.48 -8.75 -11.68
C ALA A 75 9.21 -7.94 -10.42
N ILE A 76 9.27 -6.62 -10.53
CA ILE A 76 9.11 -5.68 -9.42
C ILE A 76 7.87 -4.81 -9.66
N PRO A 77 7.21 -4.31 -8.60
CA PRO A 77 6.17 -3.31 -8.70
C PRO A 77 6.60 -2.07 -9.50
N LEU A 78 5.65 -1.44 -10.20
CA LEU A 78 5.89 -0.27 -11.06
C LEU A 78 6.52 0.91 -10.33
N ASP A 79 6.10 1.18 -9.09
CA ASP A 79 6.65 2.24 -8.23
C ASP A 79 8.10 1.95 -7.84
N GLN A 80 8.41 0.70 -7.48
CA GLN A 80 9.79 0.27 -7.20
C GLN A 80 10.68 0.40 -8.44
N ALA A 81 10.17 0.04 -9.62
CA ALA A 81 10.91 0.21 -10.87
C ALA A 81 11.19 1.69 -11.18
N HIS A 82 10.19 2.55 -10.94
CA HIS A 82 10.33 3.99 -11.10
C HIS A 82 11.35 4.57 -10.10
N GLU A 83 11.36 4.13 -8.85
CA GLU A 83 12.34 4.58 -7.86
C GLU A 83 13.77 4.16 -8.22
N GLN A 84 13.96 2.93 -8.71
CA GLN A 84 15.27 2.50 -9.21
C GLN A 84 15.74 3.30 -10.43
N ASN A 85 14.83 3.61 -11.36
CA ASN A 85 15.16 4.46 -12.52
C ASN A 85 15.55 5.86 -12.07
N ASN A 86 14.80 6.42 -11.12
CA ASN A 86 15.12 7.71 -10.53
C ASN A 86 16.49 7.70 -9.84
N ALA A 87 16.83 6.63 -9.12
CA ALA A 87 18.14 6.50 -8.45
C ALA A 87 19.32 6.54 -9.43
N ARG A 88 19.15 6.07 -10.68
CA ARG A 88 20.20 6.15 -11.71
C ARG A 88 20.45 7.56 -12.23
N VAL A 89 19.43 8.42 -12.18
CA VAL A 89 19.51 9.80 -12.69
C VAL A 89 19.76 10.79 -11.56
N LYS A 90 19.32 10.48 -10.33
CA LYS A 90 19.61 11.25 -9.11
C LYS A 90 21.09 11.03 -8.73
N GLY A 91 21.85 12.09 -8.54
CA GLY A 91 23.19 12.01 -7.92
C GLY A 91 23.11 11.85 -6.40
N ASP A 92 24.26 11.82 -5.73
CA ASP A 92 24.40 11.58 -4.28
C ASP A 92 23.60 12.52 -3.36
N ARG A 93 23.15 13.68 -3.87
CA ARG A 93 22.32 14.64 -3.14
C ARG A 93 20.81 14.44 -3.35
N GLY A 94 20.39 13.37 -4.02
CA GLY A 94 18.98 13.10 -4.31
C GLY A 94 18.34 14.14 -5.24
N ALA A 95 17.03 14.35 -5.10
CA ALA A 95 16.23 15.25 -5.95
C ALA A 95 16.04 16.65 -5.34
N VAL A 96 17.01 17.15 -4.55
CA VAL A 96 16.91 18.46 -3.88
C VAL A 96 16.67 19.57 -4.90
N GLY A 97 15.57 20.30 -4.75
CA GLY A 97 15.16 21.40 -5.64
C GLY A 97 14.37 20.98 -6.89
N LEU A 98 14.25 19.69 -7.21
CA LEU A 98 13.50 19.22 -8.38
C LEU A 98 11.98 19.36 -8.18
N THR A 99 11.49 19.11 -6.97
CA THR A 99 10.08 19.22 -6.60
C THR A 99 9.59 20.66 -6.49
N ASP A 100 10.53 21.60 -6.31
CA ASP A 100 10.22 23.01 -6.05
C ASP A 100 9.96 23.79 -7.35
N ASN A 101 10.27 23.19 -8.51
CA ASN A 101 10.00 23.73 -9.83
C ASN A 101 9.06 22.80 -10.62
N PRO A 102 7.76 23.14 -10.75
CA PRO A 102 6.78 22.30 -11.44
C PRO A 102 7.12 21.97 -12.90
N SER A 103 7.83 22.87 -13.59
CA SER A 103 8.27 22.64 -14.97
C SER A 103 9.44 21.65 -15.03
N ALA A 104 10.38 21.76 -14.10
CA ALA A 104 11.49 20.80 -13.98
C ALA A 104 10.99 19.41 -13.59
N LEU A 105 10.03 19.34 -12.66
CA LEU A 105 9.37 18.09 -12.28
C LEU A 105 8.64 17.46 -13.46
N ARG A 106 7.87 18.23 -14.24
CA ARG A 106 7.17 17.72 -15.43
C ARG A 106 8.15 17.21 -16.48
N LEU A 107 9.24 17.93 -16.73
CA LEU A 107 10.28 17.48 -17.65
C LEU A 107 10.91 16.18 -17.17
N TRP A 108 11.18 16.05 -15.86
CA TRP A 108 11.71 14.83 -15.26
C TRP A 108 10.76 13.64 -15.42
N MET A 109 9.45 13.83 -15.20
CA MET A 109 8.45 12.76 -15.36
C MET A 109 8.40 12.21 -16.79
N VAL A 110 8.73 13.03 -17.79
CA VAL A 110 8.70 12.63 -19.21
C VAL A 110 10.07 12.13 -19.69
N ALA A 111 11.15 12.83 -19.35
CA ALA A 111 12.49 12.57 -19.86
C ALA A 111 13.32 11.65 -18.95
N GLY A 112 13.02 11.58 -17.65
CA GLY A 112 13.77 10.78 -16.67
C GLY A 112 13.89 9.31 -17.05
N PRO A 113 12.80 8.61 -17.44
CA PRO A 113 12.87 7.23 -17.91
C PRO A 113 13.77 7.05 -19.13
N GLU A 114 13.76 8.01 -20.06
CA GLU A 114 14.55 7.96 -21.28
C GLU A 114 16.03 8.21 -21.03
N VAL A 115 16.37 9.17 -20.15
CA VAL A 115 17.74 9.38 -19.69
C VAL A 115 18.27 8.14 -18.98
N ALA A 116 17.46 7.51 -18.12
CA ALA A 116 17.81 6.26 -17.47
C ALA A 116 18.09 5.15 -18.49
N ARG A 117 17.24 5.00 -19.52
CA ARG A 117 17.42 4.02 -20.61
C ARG A 117 18.75 4.22 -21.34
N VAL A 118 19.07 5.45 -21.74
CA VAL A 118 20.33 5.77 -22.45
C VAL A 118 21.55 5.47 -21.58
N ILE A 119 21.49 5.77 -20.29
CA ILE A 119 22.56 5.41 -19.34
C ILE A 119 22.73 3.89 -19.28
N MET A 120 21.64 3.12 -19.17
CA MET A 120 21.76 1.65 -19.12
C MET A 120 22.37 1.08 -20.39
N GLU A 121 21.90 1.52 -21.57
CA GLU A 121 22.41 1.03 -22.85
C GLU A 121 23.90 1.37 -23.03
N PHE A 122 24.33 2.54 -22.56
CA PHE A 122 25.74 2.91 -22.55
C PHE A 122 26.56 2.01 -21.62
N GLU A 123 26.09 1.75 -20.39
CA GLU A 123 26.75 0.83 -19.47
C GLU A 123 26.85 -0.57 -20.08
N GLU A 124 25.76 -1.09 -20.64
CA GLU A 124 25.69 -2.41 -21.28
C GLU A 124 26.63 -2.54 -22.48
N ALA A 125 26.71 -1.53 -23.34
CA ALA A 125 27.63 -1.52 -24.48
C ALA A 125 29.12 -1.52 -24.07
N ASN A 126 29.43 -1.04 -22.86
CA ASN A 126 30.79 -0.98 -22.33
C ASN A 126 31.14 -2.15 -21.41
N MET A 127 30.21 -3.08 -21.13
CA MET A 127 30.51 -4.30 -20.38
C MET A 127 31.14 -5.38 -21.28
N HIS A 128 32.19 -6.07 -20.79
CA HIS A 128 32.86 -7.14 -21.54
C HIS A 128 31.93 -8.38 -21.71
N PRO A 129 31.95 -9.06 -22.87
CA PRO A 129 31.05 -10.19 -23.20
C PRO A 129 31.26 -11.48 -22.38
N ASN A 130 32.17 -11.47 -21.39
CA ASN A 130 32.54 -12.64 -20.59
C ASN A 130 32.05 -12.59 -19.13
N ALA A 131 31.22 -11.61 -18.75
CA ALA A 131 30.43 -11.77 -17.54
C ALA A 131 29.36 -12.83 -17.86
N ASN A 132 29.52 -14.05 -17.32
CA ASN A 132 28.47 -15.08 -17.37
C ASN A 132 27.11 -14.40 -17.19
N GLU A 133 26.21 -14.55 -18.16
CA GLU A 133 24.81 -14.11 -18.04
C GLU A 133 24.12 -14.99 -16.99
N GLU A 134 24.52 -14.85 -15.74
CA GLU A 134 23.93 -15.56 -14.63
C GLU A 134 22.56 -14.93 -14.40
N THR A 135 21.57 -15.59 -14.99
CA THR A 135 20.15 -15.22 -14.93
C THR A 135 19.52 -15.58 -13.58
N ARG A 136 20.28 -16.26 -12.72
CA ARG A 136 19.83 -16.66 -11.39
C ARG A 136 19.63 -15.45 -10.49
N HIS A 137 18.56 -15.48 -9.70
CA HIS A 137 18.42 -14.52 -8.62
C HIS A 137 19.54 -14.76 -7.58
N HIS A 138 20.01 -13.73 -6.88
CA HIS A 138 21.09 -13.89 -5.90
C HIS A 138 20.70 -14.85 -4.74
N GLU A 139 19.41 -14.98 -4.48
CA GLU A 139 18.81 -15.92 -3.52
C GLU A 139 18.72 -17.37 -4.05
N GLU A 140 18.92 -17.59 -5.35
CA GLU A 140 18.97 -18.93 -5.97
C GLU A 140 20.39 -19.54 -5.95
N THR A 141 21.35 -18.83 -5.34
CA THR A 141 22.69 -19.38 -5.17
C THR A 141 22.67 -20.46 -4.09
N PRO A 142 23.41 -21.57 -4.25
CA PRO A 142 23.47 -22.63 -3.22
C PRO A 142 23.82 -22.08 -1.84
N CYS A 143 24.77 -21.15 -1.76
CA CYS A 143 25.17 -20.50 -0.52
C CYS A 143 24.02 -19.73 0.16
N ALA A 144 23.20 -19.00 -0.60
CA ALA A 144 22.07 -18.26 -0.03
C ALA A 144 20.97 -19.21 0.46
N GLN A 145 20.73 -20.31 -0.27
CA GLN A 145 19.74 -21.32 0.12
C GLN A 145 20.18 -22.11 1.35
N GLU A 146 21.46 -22.47 1.43
CA GLU A 146 22.05 -23.12 2.61
C GLU A 146 21.97 -22.22 3.84
N ALA A 147 22.39 -20.96 3.73
CA ALA A 147 22.29 -20.00 4.83
C ALA A 147 20.84 -19.80 5.31
N PHE A 148 19.89 -19.68 4.37
CA PHE A 148 18.48 -19.59 4.72
C PHE A 148 17.97 -20.85 5.43
N ALA A 149 18.39 -22.04 4.99
CA ALA A 149 18.02 -23.29 5.64
C ALA A 149 18.61 -23.39 7.06
N GLU A 150 19.85 -22.97 7.26
CA GLU A 150 20.50 -22.88 8.57
C GLU A 150 19.77 -21.90 9.50
N ASP A 151 19.40 -20.71 9.00
CA ASP A 151 18.64 -19.72 9.76
C ASP A 151 17.26 -20.24 10.19
N VAL A 152 16.55 -20.93 9.29
CA VAL A 152 15.25 -21.54 9.59
C VAL A 152 15.40 -22.64 10.64
N GLN A 153 16.41 -23.51 10.52
CA GLN A 153 16.67 -24.55 11.51
C GLN A 153 17.03 -23.97 12.87
N SER A 154 17.86 -22.92 12.90
CA SER A 154 18.21 -22.19 14.11
C SER A 154 16.98 -21.60 14.79
N LEU A 155 16.10 -20.94 14.02
CA LEU A 155 14.86 -20.39 14.53
C LEU A 155 13.93 -21.48 15.10
N VAL A 156 13.76 -22.60 14.38
CA VAL A 156 12.95 -23.73 14.85
C VAL A 156 13.51 -24.28 16.16
N ALA A 157 14.82 -24.49 16.24
CA ALA A 157 15.47 -24.99 17.45
C ALA A 157 15.22 -24.06 18.65
N VAL A 158 15.34 -22.74 18.47
CA VAL A 158 15.05 -21.76 19.52
C VAL A 158 13.57 -21.80 19.94
N ILE A 159 12.63 -21.90 18.99
CA ILE A 159 11.20 -22.00 19.31
C ILE A 159 10.90 -23.29 20.10
N GLU A 160 11.51 -24.41 19.71
CA GLU A 160 11.36 -25.69 20.40
C GLU A 160 11.99 -25.65 21.81
N GLU A 161 13.16 -25.03 21.97
CA GLU A 161 13.80 -24.82 23.27
C GLU A 161 12.97 -23.92 24.19
N LEU A 162 12.40 -22.84 23.64
CA LEU A 162 11.51 -21.95 24.38
C LEU A 162 10.21 -22.65 24.75
N GLY A 163 9.78 -23.65 23.98
CA GLY A 163 8.59 -24.45 24.27
C GLY A 163 7.29 -23.66 24.11
N ASN A 164 6.17 -24.30 24.44
CA ASN A 164 4.87 -23.65 24.39
C ASN A 164 4.64 -22.79 25.64
N PRO A 165 4.58 -21.44 25.53
CA PRO A 165 4.40 -20.57 26.69
C PRO A 165 3.02 -20.72 27.37
N PHE A 166 2.07 -21.42 26.75
CA PHE A 166 0.75 -21.68 27.33
C PHE A 166 0.66 -22.99 28.14
N GLU A 167 1.69 -23.83 28.08
CA GLU A 167 1.81 -25.06 28.88
C GLU A 167 2.64 -24.85 30.16
N GLU A 168 2.98 -23.60 30.46
CA GLU A 168 3.79 -23.25 31.63
C GLU A 168 2.91 -23.20 32.89
N ASP A 169 3.10 -24.16 33.80
CA ASP A 169 2.33 -24.31 35.04
C ASP A 169 2.75 -23.33 36.17
N SER A 170 3.48 -22.26 35.83
CA SER A 170 3.96 -21.27 36.80
C SER A 170 2.89 -20.21 37.11
N PRO A 171 2.69 -19.84 38.39
CA PRO A 171 1.84 -18.70 38.75
C PRO A 171 2.52 -17.34 38.48
N ASP A 172 3.80 -17.34 38.16
CA ASP A 172 4.58 -16.13 37.90
C ASP A 172 4.44 -15.67 36.45
N LEU A 173 4.45 -14.34 36.25
CA LEU A 173 4.48 -13.76 34.91
C LEU A 173 5.93 -13.80 34.39
N LEU A 174 6.17 -14.57 33.33
CA LEU A 174 7.50 -14.76 32.76
C LEU A 174 7.67 -13.95 31.47
N VAL A 175 8.88 -13.43 31.27
CA VAL A 175 9.28 -12.78 30.02
C VAL A 175 9.62 -13.87 28.99
N ARG A 176 8.93 -13.86 27.85
CA ARG A 176 8.89 -14.98 26.89
C ARG A 176 10.26 -15.42 26.36
N ASP A 177 11.16 -14.49 26.09
CA ASP A 177 12.47 -14.77 25.49
C ASP A 177 13.51 -15.25 26.52
N THR A 178 13.43 -14.75 27.76
CA THR A 178 14.41 -15.03 28.81
C THR A 178 13.93 -16.06 29.83
N LYS A 179 12.63 -16.39 29.84
CA LYS A 179 11.95 -17.21 30.86
C LYS A 179 12.19 -16.72 32.30
N LYS A 180 12.55 -15.44 32.47
CA LYS A 180 12.74 -14.81 33.78
C LYS A 180 11.43 -14.22 34.27
N ILE A 181 11.28 -14.14 35.58
CA ILE A 181 10.16 -13.43 36.21
C ILE A 181 10.20 -11.97 35.78
N ALA A 182 9.06 -11.46 35.29
CA ALA A 182 8.89 -10.09 34.86
C ALA A 182 9.08 -9.11 36.04
N ASP A 183 9.47 -7.88 35.71
CA ASP A 183 9.59 -6.83 36.72
C ASP A 183 8.26 -6.56 37.43
N LEU A 184 8.31 -6.23 38.71
CA LEU A 184 7.13 -5.99 39.54
C LEU A 184 6.19 -4.93 38.93
N ALA A 185 6.73 -3.86 38.32
CA ALA A 185 5.91 -2.84 37.68
C ALA A 185 5.13 -3.39 36.47
N VAL A 186 5.75 -4.30 35.71
CA VAL A 186 5.10 -4.97 34.56
C VAL A 186 4.03 -5.93 35.07
N ILE A 187 4.31 -6.69 36.13
CA ILE A 187 3.36 -7.62 36.76
C ILE A 187 2.11 -6.86 37.21
N GLU A 188 2.29 -5.76 37.95
CA GLU A 188 1.18 -4.94 38.45
C GLU A 188 0.36 -4.36 37.29
N THR A 189 1.03 -3.85 36.26
CA THR A 189 0.37 -3.31 35.06
C THR A 189 -0.48 -4.38 34.37
N VAL A 190 0.07 -5.57 34.11
CA VAL A 190 -0.66 -6.65 33.43
C VAL A 190 -1.84 -7.14 34.27
N ARG A 191 -1.67 -7.29 35.59
CA ARG A 191 -2.74 -7.76 36.49
C ARG A 191 -3.89 -6.76 36.60
N THR A 192 -3.59 -5.46 36.55
CA THR A 192 -4.59 -4.39 36.67
C THR A 192 -5.17 -3.92 35.34
N ALA A 193 -4.52 -4.22 34.21
CA ALA A 193 -4.92 -3.75 32.88
C ALA A 193 -6.40 -4.02 32.55
N LYS A 194 -6.91 -5.19 32.93
CA LYS A 194 -8.32 -5.54 32.70
C LYS A 194 -9.27 -4.64 33.51
N GLN A 195 -8.96 -4.44 34.79
CA GLN A 195 -9.72 -3.58 35.70
C GLN A 195 -9.74 -2.14 35.15
N ILE A 196 -8.56 -1.61 34.82
CA ILE A 196 -8.39 -0.27 34.25
C ILE A 196 -9.18 -0.13 32.95
N GLY A 197 -9.10 -1.12 32.06
CA GLY A 197 -9.85 -1.11 30.80
C GLY A 197 -11.37 -1.12 31.00
N GLN A 198 -11.86 -1.87 31.99
CA GLN A 198 -13.29 -1.87 32.33
C GLN A 198 -13.75 -0.54 32.91
N GLU A 199 -12.96 0.06 33.81
CA GLU A 199 -13.26 1.37 34.39
C GLU A 199 -13.28 2.47 33.32
N GLN A 200 -12.28 2.47 32.43
CA GLN A 200 -12.23 3.42 31.31
C GLN A 200 -13.39 3.23 30.34
N PHE A 201 -13.74 1.99 30.02
CA PHE A 201 -14.88 1.69 29.16
C PHE A 201 -16.20 2.15 29.78
N GLN A 202 -16.41 1.89 31.07
CA GLN A 202 -17.61 2.34 31.78
C GLN A 202 -17.68 3.86 31.84
N ALA A 203 -16.59 4.54 32.19
CA ALA A 203 -16.53 6.00 32.23
C ALA A 203 -16.85 6.60 30.85
N TYR A 204 -16.24 6.06 29.79
CA TYR A 204 -16.53 6.49 28.43
C TYR A 204 -18.00 6.24 28.04
N SER A 205 -18.54 5.06 28.34
CA SER A 205 -19.93 4.73 28.00
C SER A 205 -20.90 5.68 28.72
N THR A 206 -20.67 5.97 29.99
CA THR A 206 -21.52 6.90 30.74
C THR A 206 -21.39 8.32 30.20
N ASP A 207 -20.17 8.85 30.13
CA ASP A 207 -19.94 10.26 29.78
C ASP A 207 -20.33 10.58 28.34
N CYS A 208 -20.01 9.70 27.39
CA CYS A 208 -20.14 9.98 25.96
C CYS A 208 -21.42 9.40 25.36
N LEU A 209 -21.90 8.24 25.82
CA LEU A 209 -23.03 7.54 25.19
C LEU A 209 -24.35 7.74 25.94
N ILE A 210 -24.33 7.68 27.27
CA ILE A 210 -25.53 7.78 28.12
C ILE A 210 -25.82 9.24 28.45
N ASP A 211 -24.93 9.89 29.19
CA ASP A 211 -25.13 11.23 29.74
C ASP A 211 -24.78 12.33 28.73
N ARG A 212 -23.98 12.01 27.71
CA ARG A 212 -23.55 12.92 26.62
C ARG A 212 -22.93 14.22 27.15
N THR A 213 -22.25 14.13 28.29
CA THR A 213 -21.56 15.26 28.92
C THR A 213 -20.25 15.60 28.20
N LYS A 214 -19.72 14.65 27.42
CA LYS A 214 -18.55 14.83 26.55
C LYS A 214 -18.90 14.49 25.10
N THR A 215 -18.37 15.26 24.16
CA THR A 215 -18.46 14.97 22.73
C THR A 215 -17.55 13.81 22.35
N ILE A 216 -18.09 12.92 21.50
CA ILE A 216 -17.40 11.79 20.86
C ILE A 216 -16.37 12.30 19.84
#